data_AF-A0A7C4LJ79-F1
#
_entry.id   AF-A0A7C4LJ79-F1
#
_cell.length_a   1.000
_cell.length_b   1.000
_cell.length_c   1.000
_cell.angle_alpha   90.00
_cell.angle_beta   90.00
_cell.angle_gamma   90.00
#
_symmetry.space_group_name_H-M   'P 1'
#
loop_
_entity.id
_entity.type
_entity.pdbx_description
1 polymer ?
#
loop_
_entity_poly.entity_id
_entity_poly.type
_entity_poly.pdbx_seq_one_letter_code
_entity_poly.pdbx_strand_id
1 'polypeptide(L)'
;MTLKDVQELMSEYYLQRDRERGLYATFTWLIEEIGELAESILTQDKKAQEEEIADVLAWLASLANLLSIDLEKAFKQKYMNPQPP
;
A
#
# COMPACT_ATOMS: atom_id res chain seq x y z
N MET A 1 -8.69 -0.64 -13.67
CA MET A 1 -8.35 -0.07 -12.36
C MET A 1 -6.98 0.58 -12.47
N THR A 2 -6.84 1.84 -12.05
CA THR A 2 -5.60 2.61 -11.97
C THR A 2 -5.05 2.58 -10.53
N LEU A 3 -3.83 3.09 -10.31
CA LEU A 3 -3.30 3.25 -8.95
C LEU A 3 -4.13 4.24 -8.11
N LYS A 4 -4.71 5.24 -8.78
CA LYS A 4 -5.64 6.17 -8.16
C LYS A 4 -6.93 5.46 -7.71
N ASP A 5 -7.48 4.59 -8.56
CA ASP A 5 -8.69 3.82 -8.23
C ASP A 5 -8.46 2.92 -6.98
N VAL A 6 -7.27 2.30 -6.86
CA VAL A 6 -6.89 1.53 -5.66
C VAL A 6 -6.87 2.42 -4.42
N GLN A 7 -6.23 3.59 -4.53
CA GLN A 7 -6.14 4.53 -3.42
C GLN A 7 -7.53 5.03 -2.97
N GLU A 8 -8.41 5.33 -3.92
CA GLU A 8 -9.79 5.75 -3.66
C GLU A 8 -10.61 4.63 -3.01
N LEU A 9 -10.44 3.38 -3.45
CA LEU A 9 -11.10 2.22 -2.85
C LEU A 9 -10.71 2.04 -1.37
N MET A 10 -9.41 2.14 -1.07
CA MET A 10 -8.94 2.07 0.32
C MET A 10 -9.44 3.25 1.15
N SER A 11 -9.56 4.44 0.54
CA SER A 11 -10.13 5.60 1.21
C SER A 11 -11.60 5.39 1.56
N GLU A 12 -12.39 4.82 0.65
CA GLU A 12 -13.81 4.57 0.83
C GLU A 12 -14.06 3.57 1.98
N TYR A 13 -13.28 2.48 2.02
CA TYR A 13 -13.52 1.42 2.99
C TYR A 13 -12.85 1.64 4.35
N TYR A 14 -11.67 2.24 4.39
CA TYR A 14 -10.80 2.15 5.57
C TYR A 14 -10.39 3.49 6.16
N LEU A 15 -10.51 4.61 5.45
CA LEU A 15 -9.93 5.90 5.89
C LEU A 15 -10.41 6.35 7.27
N GLN A 16 -11.70 6.19 7.60
CA GLN A 16 -12.19 6.57 8.92
C GLN A 16 -11.49 5.76 10.02
N ARG A 17 -11.42 4.44 9.83
CA ARG A 17 -10.79 3.52 10.78
C ARG A 17 -9.29 3.75 10.88
N ASP A 18 -8.65 4.05 9.75
CA ASP A 18 -7.22 4.36 9.68
C ASP A 18 -6.90 5.68 10.41
N ARG A 19 -7.79 6.68 10.33
CA ARG A 19 -7.65 7.94 11.08
C ARG A 19 -7.81 7.74 12.59
N GLU A 20 -8.77 6.91 13.00
CA GLU A 20 -8.97 6.53 14.40
C GLU A 20 -7.77 5.73 14.94
N ARG A 21 -7.23 4.80 14.14
CA ARG A 21 -6.03 4.01 14.47
C ARG A 21 -4.76 4.87 14.54
N GLY A 22 -4.65 5.86 13.66
CA GLY A 22 -3.52 6.80 13.60
C GLY A 22 -2.37 6.29 12.73
N LEU A 23 -1.50 7.24 12.35
CA LEU A 23 -0.44 7.04 11.37
C LEU A 23 0.52 5.90 11.72
N TYR A 24 1.08 5.90 12.94
CA TYR A 24 2.11 4.94 13.32
C TYR A 24 1.57 3.52 13.44
N ALA A 25 0.36 3.35 13.97
CA ALA A 25 -0.26 2.04 14.07
C ALA A 25 -0.69 1.51 12.69
N THR A 26 -1.15 2.38 11.77
CA THR A 26 -1.37 2.00 10.36
C THR A 26 -0.07 1.62 9.65
N PHE A 27 1.04 2.32 9.95
CA PHE A 27 2.35 1.91 9.46
C PHE A 27 2.79 0.56 10.01
N THR A 28 2.48 0.24 11.27
CA THR A 28 2.74 -1.09 11.85
C THR A 28 2.03 -2.20 11.08
N TRP A 29 0.76 -2.02 10.71
CA TRP A 29 0.05 -2.97 9.85
C TRP A 29 0.74 -3.16 8.51
N LEU A 30 1.18 -2.09 7.84
CA LEU A 30 1.97 -2.22 6.60
C LEU A 30 3.24 -3.08 6.80
N ILE A 31 3.92 -2.95 7.94
CA ILE A 31 5.11 -3.75 8.25
C ILE A 31 4.75 -5.23 8.51
N GLU A 32 3.59 -5.51 9.09
CA GLU A 32 3.06 -6.86 9.27
C GLU A 32 2.88 -7.56 7.93
N GLU A 33 2.18 -6.94 6.98
CA GLU A 33 1.97 -7.51 5.63
C GLU A 33 3.28 -7.71 4.86
N ILE A 34 4.27 -6.83 5.07
CA ILE A 34 5.62 -7.02 4.50
C ILE A 34 6.28 -8.27 5.09
N GLY A 35 6.03 -8.57 6.37
CA GLY A 35 6.45 -9.79 7.03
C GLY A 35 5.78 -11.04 6.45
N GLU A 36 4.47 -10.99 6.26
CA GLU A 36 3.70 -12.09 5.65
C GLU A 36 4.13 -12.31 4.19
N LEU A 37 4.37 -11.24 3.42
CA LEU A 37 4.96 -11.30 2.09
C LEU A 37 6.36 -11.95 2.12
N ALA A 38 7.19 -11.63 3.10
CA ALA A 38 8.51 -12.26 3.23
C ALA A 38 8.38 -13.76 3.51
N GLU A 39 7.44 -14.18 4.36
CA GLU A 39 7.16 -15.58 4.64
C GLU A 39 6.67 -16.32 3.39
N SER A 40 5.72 -15.76 2.64
CA SER A 40 5.19 -16.38 1.41
C SER A 40 6.26 -16.54 0.33
N ILE A 41 7.26 -15.65 0.28
CA ILE A 41 8.42 -15.77 -0.61
C ILE A 41 9.31 -16.94 -0.17
N LEU A 42 9.60 -17.07 1.13
CA LEU A 42 10.45 -18.13 1.67
C LEU A 42 9.82 -19.51 1.48
N THR A 43 8.50 -19.62 1.65
CA THR A 43 7.75 -20.87 1.47
C THR A 43 7.46 -21.21 0.01
N GLN A 44 7.74 -20.29 -0.92
CA GLN A 44 7.44 -20.41 -2.35
C GLN A 44 5.94 -20.63 -2.64
N ASP A 45 5.06 -20.20 -1.72
CA ASP A 45 3.62 -20.27 -1.91
C ASP A 45 3.15 -19.14 -2.83
N LYS A 46 2.86 -19.49 -4.08
CA LYS A 46 2.40 -18.53 -5.09
C LYS A 46 1.06 -17.88 -4.76
N LYS A 47 0.17 -18.63 -4.12
CA LYS A 47 -1.15 -18.12 -3.79
C LYS A 47 -1.03 -17.09 -2.66
N ALA A 48 -0.26 -17.41 -1.62
CA ALA A 48 0.04 -16.47 -0.56
C ALA A 48 0.76 -15.23 -1.12
N GLN A 49 1.75 -15.39 -2.00
CA GLN A 49 2.42 -14.24 -2.63
C GLN A 49 1.46 -13.29 -3.35
N GLU A 50 0.45 -13.79 -4.05
CA GLU A 50 -0.56 -12.95 -4.70
C GLU A 50 -1.42 -12.18 -3.69
N GLU A 51 -1.78 -12.81 -2.59
CA GLU A 51 -2.54 -12.24 -1.47
C GLU A 51 -1.73 -11.14 -0.78
N GLU A 52 -0.53 -11.46 -0.30
CA GLU A 52 0.31 -10.52 0.46
C GLU A 52 0.79 -9.32 -0.38
N ILE A 53 1.01 -9.50 -1.69
CA ILE A 53 1.32 -8.37 -2.59
C ILE A 53 0.13 -7.40 -2.66
N ALA A 54 -1.10 -7.93 -2.68
CA ALA A 54 -2.29 -7.11 -2.70
C ALA A 54 -2.47 -6.37 -1.37
N ASP A 55 -2.21 -7.03 -0.24
CA ASP A 55 -2.34 -6.43 1.08
C ASP A 55 -1.27 -5.36 1.33
N VAL A 56 -0.01 -5.59 0.94
CA VAL A 56 1.03 -4.55 0.96
C VAL A 56 0.62 -3.32 0.15
N LEU A 57 0.02 -3.51 -1.04
CA LEU A 57 -0.47 -2.40 -1.86
C LEU A 57 -1.63 -1.66 -1.19
N ALA A 58 -2.58 -2.39 -0.60
CA ALA A 58 -3.73 -1.84 0.10
C ALA A 58 -3.30 -0.99 1.30
N TRP A 59 -2.42 -1.51 2.15
CA TRP A 59 -1.92 -0.78 3.32
C TRP A 59 -1.02 0.40 2.95
N LEU A 60 -0.25 0.31 1.86
CA LEU A 60 0.49 1.46 1.32
C LEU A 60 -0.48 2.57 0.87
N ALA A 61 -1.58 2.21 0.22
CA ALA A 61 -2.63 3.16 -0.17
C ALA A 61 -3.34 3.79 1.04
N SER A 62 -3.67 3.01 2.07
CA SER A 62 -4.17 3.53 3.35
C SER A 62 -3.19 4.52 3.98
N LEU A 63 -1.90 4.21 4.00
CA LEU A 63 -0.87 5.11 4.52
C LEU A 63 -0.77 6.41 3.71
N ALA A 64 -0.82 6.31 2.37
CA ALA A 64 -0.82 7.48 1.49
C ALA A 64 -2.04 8.38 1.73
N ASN A 65 -3.22 7.79 1.98
CA ASN A 65 -4.42 8.54 2.34
C ASN A 65 -4.26 9.31 3.66
N LEU A 66 -3.67 8.70 4.69
CA LEU A 66 -3.39 9.38 5.96
C LEU A 66 -2.39 10.53 5.80
N LEU A 67 -1.40 10.35 4.93
CA LEU A 67 -0.38 11.35 4.65
C LEU A 67 -0.82 12.41 3.62
N SER A 68 -2.04 12.29 3.08
CA SER A 68 -2.55 13.15 2.00
C SER A 68 -1.63 13.17 0.77
N ILE A 69 -1.09 12.02 0.39
CA ILE A 69 -0.21 11.83 -0.77
C ILE A 69 -1.00 11.14 -1.89
N ASP A 70 -0.97 11.70 -3.10
CA ASP A 70 -1.49 11.05 -4.30
C ASP A 70 -0.44 10.05 -4.84
N LEU A 71 -0.75 8.75 -4.76
CA LEU A 71 0.17 7.67 -5.13
C LEU A 71 0.54 7.72 -6.62
N GLU A 72 -0.44 7.91 -7.50
CA GLU A 72 -0.22 7.89 -8.94
C GLU A 72 0.67 9.06 -9.37
N LYS A 73 0.41 10.25 -8.84
CA LYS A 73 1.21 11.45 -9.06
C LYS A 73 2.62 11.28 -8.50
N ALA A 74 2.78 10.75 -7.28
CA ALA A 74 4.08 10.52 -6.68
C ALA A 74 4.92 9.53 -7.50
N PHE A 75 4.31 8.44 -7.97
CA PHE A 75 4.96 7.45 -8.83
C PHE A 75 5.39 8.07 -10.16
N LYS A 76 4.49 8.80 -10.85
CA LYS A 76 4.78 9.48 -12.12
C LYS A 76 5.93 10.47 -11.99
N GLN A 77 5.94 11.28 -10.92
CA GLN A 77 6.99 12.25 -10.68
C GLN A 77 8.36 11.60 -10.49
N LYS A 78 8.42 10.44 -9.83
CA LYS A 78 9.68 9.74 -9.53
C LYS A 78 10.21 8.93 -10.72
N TYR A 79 9.33 8.27 -11.49
CA TYR A 79 9.73 7.24 -12.45
C TYR A 79 9.35 7.53 -13.91
N MET A 80 8.42 8.46 -14.16
CA MET A 80 7.98 8.79 -15.53
C MET A 80 8.49 10.14 -16.03
N ASN A 81 9.22 10.90 -15.20
CA ASN A 81 10.00 12.03 -15.67
C ASN A 81 11.31 11.52 -16.30
N PRO A 82 11.80 12.08 -17.42
CA PRO A 82 12.77 11.43 -18.33
C PRO A 82 14.19 11.24 -17.79
N GLN A 83 14.42 11.38 -16.49
CA GLN A 83 15.61 10.87 -15.82
C GLN A 83 15.20 10.22 -14.50
N PRO A 84 15.07 8.89 -14.44
CA PRO A 84 15.04 8.20 -13.17
C PRO A 84 16.38 8.43 -12.45
N PRO A 85 16.39 8.60 -11.11
CA PRO A 85 17.62 8.59 -10.33
C PRO A 85 18.30 7.22 -10.33
#